data_AF-A0A7W7T6E9-F1
#
_entry.id   AF-A0A7W7T6E9-F1
#
_cell.length_a   1.000
_cell.length_b   1.000
_cell.length_c   1.000
_cell.angle_alpha   90.00
_cell.angle_beta   90.00
_cell.angle_gamma   90.00
#
_symmetry.space_group_name_H-M   'P 1'
#
loop_
_entity.id
_entity.type
_entity.pdbx_description
1 polymer ?
#
loop_
_entity_poly.entity_id
_entity_poly.type
_entity_poly.pdbx_seq_one_letter_code
_entity_poly.pdbx_strand_id
1 'polypeptide(L)'
;MNRRLAAAALAAIPIIMVSACTKTTTTGNPTPATEQGGTTSTSSPTGKDLNISRFTDRPCELVKPEQLSTLGKLKTPKQEVSILGPTCTWPGKDPTADNTYALTLVTKGSTFESMRENVKDRPIFKDTTVAGREAYSSDATNGTRDCGTTVKTSGKDAVLIQMTLGDEDTARTGKSCRESEKLAEIVIKNLAG
;
A
#
# COMPACT_ATOMS: atom_id res chain seq x y z
N MET A 1 -34.78 35.42 17.44
CA MET A 1 -35.04 35.59 18.89
C MET A 1 -34.44 34.39 19.61
N ASN A 2 -33.23 34.52 20.13
CA ASN A 2 -32.87 34.75 21.55
C ASN A 2 -32.49 33.42 22.23
N ARG A 3 -31.18 33.14 22.41
CA ARG A 3 -30.35 33.42 23.61
C ARG A 3 -30.67 32.43 24.75
N ARG A 4 -29.74 31.74 25.44
CA ARG A 4 -28.58 32.18 26.27
C ARG A 4 -27.71 30.92 26.56
N LEU A 5 -26.37 30.89 26.49
CA LEU A 5 -25.29 31.50 27.31
C LEU A 5 -25.19 31.05 28.79
N ALA A 6 -24.09 30.35 29.12
CA ALA A 6 -23.24 30.44 30.34
C ALA A 6 -22.03 29.47 30.14
N ALA A 7 -20.74 29.84 30.05
CA ALA A 7 -19.79 30.46 31.03
C ALA A 7 -19.70 29.64 32.34
N ALA A 8 -18.57 29.26 32.96
CA ALA A 8 -17.14 29.66 33.02
C ALA A 8 -16.33 28.40 33.51
N ALA A 9 -15.00 28.31 33.71
CA ALA A 9 -14.06 29.20 34.39
C ALA A 9 -12.58 28.72 34.20
N LEU A 10 -11.66 29.67 34.42
CA LEU A 10 -10.19 29.55 34.42
C LEU A 10 -9.62 28.80 35.65
N ALA A 11 -8.44 28.18 35.49
CA ALA A 11 -7.44 28.07 36.56
C ALA A 11 -6.02 27.95 35.95
N ALA A 12 -5.04 28.63 36.56
CA ALA A 12 -3.66 28.76 36.11
C ALA A 12 -2.67 28.52 37.29
N ILE A 13 -1.36 28.42 36.94
CA ILE A 13 -0.13 28.65 37.78
C ILE A 13 0.41 27.40 38.56
N PRO A 14 1.71 27.22 38.93
CA PRO A 14 3.06 27.58 38.39
C PRO A 14 4.10 26.41 38.32
N ILE A 15 5.33 26.78 37.90
CA ILE A 15 6.65 26.10 37.83
C ILE A 15 7.23 25.69 39.22
N ILE A 16 7.99 24.59 39.29
CA ILE A 16 8.96 24.27 40.38
C ILE A 16 10.34 23.90 39.80
N MET A 17 11.35 24.29 40.58
CA MET A 17 12.77 24.51 40.32
C MET A 17 13.69 23.33 40.75
N VAL A 18 14.89 23.29 40.12
CA VAL A 18 16.26 22.83 40.51
C VAL A 18 16.49 21.54 41.33
N SER A 19 17.44 20.70 40.89
CA SER A 19 18.60 20.33 41.72
C SER A 19 19.76 19.78 40.87
N ALA A 20 20.95 20.32 41.15
CA ALA A 20 22.24 19.87 40.65
C ALA A 20 22.76 18.73 41.56
N CYS A 21 23.36 17.70 40.97
CA CYS A 21 24.24 16.79 41.69
C CYS A 21 25.56 16.64 40.94
N THR A 22 26.59 17.25 41.50
CA THR A 22 27.98 17.16 41.09
C THR A 22 28.63 15.97 41.79
N LYS A 23 29.24 15.08 41.00
CA LYS A 23 30.39 14.19 41.25
C LYS A 23 30.47 13.40 42.56
N THR A 24 30.47 12.07 42.41
CA THR A 24 31.26 11.16 43.26
C THR A 24 32.08 10.21 42.37
N THR A 25 33.38 10.22 42.60
CA THR A 25 34.41 9.35 42.01
C THR A 25 34.18 7.90 42.44
N THR A 26 34.22 6.95 41.50
CA THR A 26 34.45 5.53 41.80
C THR A 26 35.31 4.94 40.69
N THR A 27 36.55 4.61 41.08
CA THR A 27 37.49 3.81 40.30
C THR A 27 36.95 2.38 40.24
N GLY A 28 36.64 1.90 39.03
CA GLY A 28 36.23 0.53 38.76
C GLY A 28 36.83 0.06 37.43
N ASN A 29 37.49 -1.09 37.48
CA ASN A 29 38.26 -1.75 36.43
C ASN A 29 37.42 -1.99 35.14
N PRO A 30 37.97 -1.84 33.91
CA PRO A 30 37.22 -2.08 32.68
C PRO A 30 37.02 -3.58 32.44
N THR A 31 35.77 -4.03 32.51
CA THR A 31 35.32 -5.30 31.91
C THR A 31 34.96 -5.00 30.44
N PRO A 32 35.38 -5.81 29.45
CA PRO A 32 34.98 -5.61 28.06
C PRO A 32 33.46 -5.76 27.93
N ALA A 33 32.79 -4.72 27.42
CA ALA A 33 31.40 -4.83 27.01
C ALA A 33 31.34 -5.64 25.70
N THR A 34 30.65 -6.77 25.73
CA THR A 34 30.20 -7.47 24.54
C THR A 34 29.23 -6.55 23.80
N GLU A 35 29.71 -5.89 22.74
CA GLU A 35 28.85 -5.32 21.72
C GLU A 35 28.13 -6.46 21.00
N GLN A 36 26.84 -6.62 21.27
CA GLN A 36 25.96 -7.31 20.35
C GLN A 36 24.76 -6.41 20.08
N GLY A 37 25.05 -5.37 19.29
CA GLY A 37 24.05 -4.59 18.57
C GLY A 37 23.33 -5.51 17.59
N GLY A 38 22.23 -6.11 18.03
CA GLY A 38 21.22 -6.70 17.15
C GLY A 38 20.28 -5.62 16.65
N THR A 39 20.78 -4.64 15.91
CA THR A 39 19.89 -3.82 15.07
C THR A 39 19.34 -4.75 14.01
N THR A 40 18.08 -5.13 14.16
CA THR A 40 17.29 -5.78 13.11
C THR A 40 17.50 -4.99 11.83
N SER A 41 18.32 -5.53 10.93
CA SER A 41 18.51 -4.97 9.60
C SER A 41 17.18 -5.13 8.89
N THR A 42 16.40 -4.06 8.84
CA THR A 42 15.29 -3.94 7.90
C THR A 42 15.91 -4.08 6.51
N SER A 43 15.80 -5.26 5.93
CA SER A 43 16.28 -5.56 4.59
C SER A 43 15.65 -4.55 3.64
N SER A 44 16.48 -3.65 3.12
CA SER A 44 16.08 -2.74 2.04
C SER A 44 15.63 -3.59 0.85
N PRO A 45 14.53 -3.22 0.16
CA PRO A 45 14.03 -4.00 -0.96
C PRO A 45 15.12 -4.09 -2.03
N THR A 46 15.42 -5.31 -2.47
CA THR A 46 16.59 -5.70 -3.28
C THR A 46 16.50 -5.26 -4.75
N GLY A 47 15.81 -4.15 -5.06
CA GLY A 47 15.61 -3.68 -6.43
C GLY A 47 15.57 -2.16 -6.52
N LYS A 48 16.30 -1.60 -7.49
CA LYS A 48 16.29 -0.18 -7.87
C LYS A 48 14.86 0.38 -7.88
N ASP A 49 14.66 1.60 -7.39
CA ASP A 49 13.37 2.29 -7.44
C ASP A 49 12.78 2.29 -8.85
N LEU A 50 11.49 1.97 -8.95
CA LEU A 50 10.72 2.05 -10.18
C LEU A 50 10.02 3.40 -10.26
N ASN A 51 10.31 4.13 -11.33
CA ASN A 51 9.74 5.44 -11.58
C ASN A 51 8.37 5.31 -12.25
N ILE A 52 7.30 5.45 -11.45
CA ILE A 52 5.92 5.45 -11.96
C ILE A 52 5.51 6.79 -12.59
N SER A 53 6.28 7.87 -12.40
CA SER A 53 5.93 9.23 -12.86
C SER A 53 5.83 9.34 -14.39
N ARG A 54 6.42 8.42 -15.15
CA ARG A 54 6.30 8.39 -16.62
C ARG A 54 4.91 8.01 -17.11
N PHE A 55 4.10 7.42 -16.23
CA PHE A 55 2.78 6.88 -16.56
C PHE A 55 1.65 7.65 -15.87
N THR A 56 1.92 8.71 -15.10
CA THR A 56 0.87 9.44 -14.37
C THR A 56 -0.19 10.05 -15.27
N ASP A 57 0.20 10.52 -16.45
CA ASP A 57 -0.75 11.09 -17.41
C ASP A 57 -1.41 10.02 -18.29
N ARG A 58 -0.86 8.80 -18.31
CA ARG A 58 -1.27 7.70 -19.21
C ARG A 58 -1.16 6.33 -18.49
N PRO A 59 -1.82 6.14 -17.32
CA PRO A 59 -1.68 4.92 -16.50
C PRO A 59 -2.09 3.66 -17.26
N CYS A 60 -3.00 3.76 -18.22
CA CYS A 60 -3.44 2.63 -19.03
C CYS A 60 -2.37 2.11 -19.99
N GLU A 61 -1.41 2.95 -20.40
CA GLU A 61 -0.30 2.51 -21.26
C GLU A 61 0.73 1.65 -20.50
N LEU A 62 0.63 1.57 -19.17
CA LEU A 62 1.52 0.74 -18.37
C LEU A 62 1.30 -0.76 -18.61
N VAL A 63 0.16 -1.16 -19.16
CA VAL A 63 -0.15 -2.55 -19.49
C VAL A 63 -0.48 -2.62 -20.97
N LYS A 64 0.29 -3.40 -21.72
CA LYS A 64 0.14 -3.48 -23.17
C LYS A 64 -1.11 -4.28 -23.55
N PRO A 65 -1.77 -3.97 -24.68
CA PRO A 65 -2.98 -4.68 -25.11
C PRO A 65 -2.83 -6.21 -25.17
N GLU A 66 -1.67 -6.70 -25.63
CA GLU A 66 -1.38 -8.13 -25.70
C GLU A 66 -1.32 -8.79 -24.31
N GLN A 67 -0.86 -8.08 -23.28
CA GLN A 67 -0.83 -8.58 -21.90
C GLN A 67 -2.23 -8.60 -21.29
N LEU A 68 -3.10 -7.65 -21.64
CA LEU A 68 -4.49 -7.60 -21.17
C LEU A 68 -5.30 -8.81 -21.64
N SER A 69 -4.99 -9.36 -22.83
CA SER A 69 -5.66 -10.56 -23.35
C SER A 69 -5.50 -11.78 -22.43
N THR A 70 -4.46 -11.81 -21.60
CA THR A 70 -4.22 -12.90 -20.63
C THR A 70 -5.10 -12.81 -19.38
N LEU A 71 -5.76 -11.67 -19.16
CA LEU A 71 -6.60 -11.40 -17.99
C LEU A 71 -8.08 -11.75 -18.23
N GLY A 72 -8.49 -11.77 -19.50
CA GLY A 72 -9.85 -12.13 -19.92
C GLY A 72 -10.40 -11.19 -20.99
N LYS A 73 -11.73 -11.18 -21.14
CA LYS A 73 -12.43 -10.30 -22.07
C LYS A 73 -12.69 -8.96 -21.38
N LEU A 74 -12.00 -7.93 -21.84
CA LEU A 74 -12.06 -6.59 -21.25
C LEU A 74 -12.66 -5.59 -22.25
N LYS A 75 -13.30 -4.54 -21.73
CA LYS A 75 -13.69 -3.35 -22.49
C LYS A 75 -12.48 -2.43 -22.67
N THR A 76 -12.66 -1.41 -23.49
CA THR A 76 -11.71 -0.30 -23.59
C THR A 76 -11.41 0.26 -22.19
N PRO A 77 -10.14 0.48 -21.84
CA PRO A 77 -9.77 1.04 -20.55
C PRO A 77 -10.36 2.43 -20.35
N LYS A 78 -10.63 2.76 -19.10
CA LYS A 78 -11.04 4.09 -18.64
C LYS A 78 -9.95 4.66 -17.75
N GLN A 79 -9.57 5.89 -18.03
CA GLN A 79 -8.63 6.63 -17.20
C GLN A 79 -9.39 7.62 -16.32
N GLU A 80 -9.03 7.67 -15.05
CA GLU A 80 -9.58 8.59 -14.06
C GLU A 80 -8.52 8.99 -13.03
N VAL A 81 -8.88 9.86 -12.10
CA VAL A 81 -7.99 10.28 -11.01
C VAL A 81 -8.72 10.03 -9.70
N SER A 82 -8.24 9.05 -8.94
CA SER A 82 -8.75 8.74 -7.61
C SER A 82 -8.11 9.63 -6.54
N ILE A 83 -8.51 9.41 -5.28
CA ILE A 83 -7.91 10.03 -4.11
C ILE A 83 -6.43 9.65 -3.94
N LEU A 84 -6.02 8.46 -4.41
CA LEU A 84 -4.65 7.94 -4.30
C LEU A 84 -3.76 8.37 -5.48
N GLY A 85 -4.36 8.68 -6.64
CA GLY A 85 -3.63 9.13 -7.82
C GLY A 85 -4.31 8.74 -9.13
N PRO A 86 -3.61 8.86 -10.27
CA PRO A 86 -4.09 8.41 -11.56
C PRO A 86 -4.44 6.92 -11.56
N THR A 87 -5.60 6.59 -12.11
CA THR A 87 -6.15 5.24 -12.13
C THR A 87 -6.52 4.85 -13.56
N CYS A 88 -6.19 3.62 -13.93
CA CYS A 88 -6.72 2.98 -15.13
C CYS A 88 -7.59 1.79 -14.73
N THR A 89 -8.80 1.73 -15.29
CA THR A 89 -9.74 0.63 -15.07
C THR A 89 -9.99 -0.09 -16.38
N TRP A 90 -9.87 -1.41 -16.37
CA TRP A 90 -10.25 -2.32 -17.45
C TRP A 90 -11.51 -3.09 -17.02
N PRO A 91 -12.70 -2.63 -17.41
CA PRO A 91 -13.95 -3.32 -17.06
C PRO A 91 -14.06 -4.65 -17.81
N GLY A 92 -14.68 -5.64 -17.17
CA GLY A 92 -15.13 -6.86 -17.85
C GLY A 92 -16.05 -6.53 -19.03
N LYS A 93 -15.93 -7.28 -20.13
CA LYS A 93 -16.81 -7.12 -21.30
C LYS A 93 -18.27 -7.38 -20.92
N ASP A 94 -18.50 -8.44 -20.18
CA ASP A 94 -19.72 -8.69 -19.42
C ASP A 94 -19.45 -8.50 -17.92
N PRO A 95 -20.07 -7.54 -17.22
CA PRO A 95 -19.82 -7.34 -15.80
C PRO A 95 -20.24 -8.52 -14.91
N THR A 96 -21.13 -9.42 -15.38
CA THR A 96 -21.48 -10.62 -14.62
C THR A 96 -20.56 -11.79 -14.93
N ALA A 97 -20.00 -11.90 -16.13
CA ALA A 97 -19.17 -13.05 -16.50
C ALA A 97 -17.66 -12.77 -16.55
N ASP A 98 -17.27 -11.51 -16.77
CA ASP A 98 -15.89 -11.09 -16.96
C ASP A 98 -15.39 -10.20 -15.82
N ASN A 99 -14.11 -10.33 -15.55
CA ASN A 99 -13.43 -9.66 -14.46
C ASN A 99 -13.14 -8.19 -14.74
N THR A 100 -13.17 -7.37 -13.69
CA THR A 100 -12.74 -5.97 -13.74
C THR A 100 -11.46 -5.76 -12.98
N TYR A 101 -10.49 -5.09 -13.60
CA TYR A 101 -9.21 -4.75 -13.00
C TYR A 101 -9.06 -3.23 -12.94
N ALA A 102 -8.44 -2.73 -11.88
CA ALA A 102 -8.01 -1.34 -11.78
C ALA A 102 -6.55 -1.27 -11.32
N LEU A 103 -5.78 -0.40 -11.96
CA LEU A 103 -4.42 -0.02 -11.60
C LEU A 103 -4.44 1.43 -11.13
N THR A 104 -4.00 1.69 -9.91
CA THR A 104 -3.79 3.02 -9.38
C THR A 104 -2.30 3.27 -9.13
N LEU A 105 -1.79 4.35 -9.69
CA LEU A 105 -0.46 4.88 -9.39
C LEU A 105 -0.57 5.72 -8.13
N VAL A 106 -0.02 5.23 -7.01
CA VAL A 106 -0.15 5.89 -5.71
C VAL A 106 0.86 7.03 -5.63
N THR A 107 0.40 8.24 -5.93
CA THR A 107 1.23 9.46 -5.97
C THR A 107 0.72 10.56 -5.03
N LYS A 108 -0.45 10.40 -4.40
CA LYS A 108 -1.08 11.41 -3.55
C LYS A 108 -1.01 11.07 -2.07
N GLY A 109 0.15 11.31 -1.45
CA GLY A 109 0.32 11.39 0.00
C GLY A 109 0.20 10.09 0.81
N SER A 110 -0.16 8.97 0.18
CA SER A 110 -0.14 7.65 0.80
C SER A 110 1.13 6.90 0.40
N THR A 111 1.86 6.38 1.38
CA THR A 111 3.02 5.49 1.17
C THR A 111 2.60 4.02 1.26
N PHE A 112 3.42 3.12 0.73
CA PHE A 112 3.25 1.67 0.91
C PHE A 112 2.99 1.29 2.37
N GLU A 113 3.84 1.75 3.30
CA GLU A 113 3.72 1.45 4.72
C GLU A 113 2.42 1.99 5.32
N SER A 114 2.05 3.24 5.01
CA SER A 114 0.81 3.84 5.53
C SER A 114 -0.43 3.07 5.05
N MET A 115 -0.45 2.60 3.80
CA MET A 115 -1.56 1.81 3.29
C MET A 115 -1.58 0.40 3.89
N ARG A 116 -0.41 -0.22 4.09
CA ARG A 116 -0.28 -1.53 4.75
C ARG A 116 -0.82 -1.48 6.18
N GLU A 117 -0.42 -0.47 6.95
CA GLU A 117 -0.90 -0.24 8.32
C GLU A 117 -2.43 -0.08 8.39
N ASN A 118 -3.04 0.58 7.39
CA ASN A 118 -4.48 0.77 7.33
C ASN A 118 -5.28 -0.51 6.99
N VAL A 119 -4.61 -1.57 6.51
CA VAL A 119 -5.29 -2.80 6.04
C VAL A 119 -4.83 -4.08 6.72
N LYS A 120 -3.79 -4.03 7.56
CA LYS A 120 -3.21 -5.22 8.21
C LYS A 120 -4.18 -6.00 9.09
N ASP A 121 -5.21 -5.32 9.63
CA ASP A 121 -6.23 -5.92 10.49
C ASP A 121 -7.48 -6.38 9.70
N ARG A 122 -7.44 -6.34 8.37
CA ARG A 122 -8.54 -6.84 7.53
C ARG A 122 -8.65 -8.37 7.61
N PRO A 123 -9.85 -8.93 7.41
CA PRO A 123 -10.04 -10.38 7.44
C PRO A 123 -9.12 -11.12 6.46
N ILE A 124 -8.89 -10.51 5.30
CA ILE A 124 -7.88 -10.96 4.34
C ILE A 124 -6.76 -9.93 4.32
N PHE A 125 -5.61 -10.33 4.85
CA PHE A 125 -4.36 -9.62 4.71
C PHE A 125 -3.23 -10.64 4.61
N LYS A 126 -2.34 -10.45 3.63
CA LYS A 126 -1.19 -11.32 3.41
C LYS A 126 -0.02 -10.51 2.84
N ASP A 127 1.08 -10.48 3.57
CA ASP A 127 2.36 -10.05 3.02
C ASP A 127 2.84 -11.04 1.94
N THR A 128 3.36 -10.51 0.84
CA THR A 128 3.78 -11.29 -0.31
C THR A 128 4.94 -10.59 -1.03
N THR A 129 5.37 -11.17 -2.14
CA THR A 129 6.32 -10.51 -3.04
C THR A 129 5.79 -10.59 -4.46
N VAL A 130 5.96 -9.50 -5.21
CA VAL A 130 5.60 -9.42 -6.63
C VAL A 130 6.83 -9.02 -7.41
N ALA A 131 7.30 -9.91 -8.30
CA ALA A 131 8.53 -9.71 -9.08
C ALA A 131 9.72 -9.26 -8.22
N GLY A 132 9.90 -9.88 -7.04
CA GLY A 132 10.99 -9.58 -6.11
C GLY A 132 10.81 -8.31 -5.27
N ARG A 133 9.65 -7.65 -5.33
CA ARG A 133 9.34 -6.46 -4.54
C ARG A 133 8.37 -6.76 -3.42
N GLU A 134 8.53 -6.01 -2.34
CA GLU A 134 7.63 -6.02 -1.20
C GLU A 134 6.21 -5.67 -1.65
N ALA A 135 5.26 -6.51 -1.27
CA ALA A 135 3.87 -6.37 -1.62
C ALA A 135 2.98 -6.92 -0.51
N TYR A 136 1.71 -6.53 -0.52
CA TYR A 136 0.69 -7.21 0.28
C TYR A 136 -0.60 -7.32 -0.54
N SER A 137 -1.36 -8.37 -0.27
CA SER A 137 -2.70 -8.57 -0.79
C SER A 137 -3.71 -8.43 0.35
N SER A 138 -4.84 -7.76 0.11
CA SER A 138 -5.86 -7.55 1.13
C SER A 138 -7.27 -7.45 0.54
N ASP A 139 -8.25 -7.86 1.33
CA ASP A 139 -9.67 -7.67 1.06
C ASP A 139 -10.41 -7.41 2.37
N ALA A 140 -11.45 -6.57 2.33
CA ALA A 140 -12.22 -6.20 3.52
C ALA A 140 -13.23 -7.28 3.94
N THR A 141 -13.46 -8.29 3.10
CA THR A 141 -14.50 -9.31 3.31
C THR A 141 -13.89 -10.70 3.47
N ASN A 142 -13.89 -11.53 2.44
CA ASN A 142 -13.41 -12.91 2.47
C ASN A 142 -12.49 -13.26 1.29
N GLY A 143 -12.12 -12.28 0.45
CA GLY A 143 -11.22 -12.49 -0.68
C GLY A 143 -11.78 -13.44 -1.74
N THR A 144 -13.10 -13.64 -1.77
CA THR A 144 -13.72 -14.60 -2.67
C THR A 144 -13.88 -14.02 -4.07
N ARG A 145 -14.23 -12.73 -4.15
CA ARG A 145 -14.56 -12.03 -5.40
C ARG A 145 -13.70 -10.81 -5.64
N ASP A 146 -13.35 -10.12 -4.56
CA ASP A 146 -12.55 -8.91 -4.58
C ASP A 146 -11.21 -9.15 -3.92
N CYS A 147 -10.16 -8.52 -4.43
CA CYS A 147 -8.92 -8.36 -3.70
C CYS A 147 -8.09 -7.21 -4.28
N GLY A 148 -7.34 -6.55 -3.41
CA GLY A 148 -6.34 -5.57 -3.79
C GLY A 148 -4.93 -6.08 -3.53
N THR A 149 -4.00 -5.84 -4.45
CA THR A 149 -2.57 -6.06 -4.25
C THR A 149 -1.83 -4.74 -4.37
N THR A 150 -1.14 -4.33 -3.31
CA THR A 150 -0.28 -3.16 -3.31
C THR A 150 1.18 -3.61 -3.44
N VAL A 151 1.94 -2.96 -4.31
CA VAL A 151 3.38 -3.24 -4.49
C VAL A 151 4.19 -1.97 -4.30
N LYS A 152 5.25 -2.07 -3.50
CA LYS A 152 6.21 -1.00 -3.27
C LYS A 152 7.06 -0.77 -4.52
N THR A 153 7.02 0.45 -5.07
CA THR A 153 7.83 0.82 -6.25
C THR A 153 9.04 1.66 -5.88
N SER A 154 8.93 2.50 -4.85
CA SER A 154 10.01 3.30 -4.27
C SER A 154 9.76 3.49 -2.76
N GLY A 155 10.61 4.28 -2.08
CA GLY A 155 10.35 4.65 -0.67
C GLY A 155 9.09 5.51 -0.45
N LYS A 156 8.58 6.16 -1.49
CA LYS A 156 7.43 7.09 -1.41
C LYS A 156 6.24 6.72 -2.30
N ASP A 157 6.47 5.87 -3.30
CA ASP A 157 5.49 5.52 -4.32
C ASP A 157 5.14 4.03 -4.24
N ALA A 158 3.91 3.70 -4.65
CA ALA A 158 3.44 2.34 -4.80
C ALA A 158 2.50 2.23 -6.00
N VAL A 159 2.21 0.99 -6.41
CA VAL A 159 1.08 0.68 -7.28
C VAL A 159 0.05 -0.13 -6.50
N LEU A 160 -1.22 0.20 -6.69
CA LEU A 160 -2.34 -0.55 -6.15
C LEU A 160 -3.11 -1.18 -7.31
N ILE A 161 -3.21 -2.50 -7.30
CA ILE A 161 -4.09 -3.25 -8.18
C ILE A 161 -5.34 -3.62 -7.41
N GLN A 162 -6.51 -3.37 -7.98
CA GLN A 162 -7.79 -3.89 -7.49
C GLN A 162 -8.40 -4.79 -8.54
N MET A 163 -9.03 -5.86 -8.09
CA MET A 163 -9.60 -6.87 -8.96
C MET A 163 -10.93 -7.35 -8.38
N THR A 164 -11.97 -7.34 -9.21
CA THR A 164 -13.35 -7.77 -8.89
C THR A 164 -13.81 -8.82 -9.90
N LEU A 165 -14.12 -10.04 -9.43
CA LEU A 165 -14.59 -11.14 -10.27
C LEU A 165 -16.01 -10.84 -10.76
N GLY A 166 -16.31 -11.17 -12.01
CA GLY A 166 -17.70 -11.19 -12.51
C GLY A 166 -18.50 -12.29 -11.81
N ASP A 167 -19.72 -12.01 -11.36
CA ASP A 167 -20.58 -12.89 -10.53
C ASP A 167 -20.61 -14.37 -10.94
N GLU A 168 -20.61 -14.63 -12.23
CA GLU A 168 -20.68 -15.95 -12.86
C GLU A 168 -19.31 -16.65 -13.00
N ASP A 169 -18.19 -15.96 -12.72
CA ASP A 169 -16.83 -16.54 -12.72
C ASP A 169 -16.56 -17.40 -11.49
N THR A 170 -17.20 -18.56 -11.48
CA THR A 170 -17.04 -19.60 -10.44
C THR A 170 -15.66 -20.27 -10.49
N ALA A 171 -14.99 -20.28 -11.65
CA ALA A 171 -13.69 -20.92 -11.82
C ALA A 171 -12.56 -20.21 -11.04
N ARG A 172 -12.68 -18.89 -10.86
CA ARG A 172 -11.73 -18.05 -10.12
C ARG A 172 -12.22 -17.62 -8.74
N THR A 173 -13.40 -18.07 -8.31
CA THR A 173 -13.91 -17.86 -6.95
C THR A 173 -12.88 -18.31 -5.90
N GLY A 174 -12.58 -17.44 -4.93
CA GLY A 174 -11.55 -17.67 -3.91
C GLY A 174 -10.11 -17.42 -4.39
N LYS A 175 -9.92 -16.93 -5.61
CA LYS A 175 -8.60 -16.68 -6.22
C LYS A 175 -8.39 -15.22 -6.61
N SER A 176 -9.25 -14.29 -6.18
CA SER A 176 -9.16 -12.87 -6.57
C SER A 176 -7.79 -12.25 -6.25
N CYS A 177 -7.21 -12.54 -5.09
CA CYS A 177 -5.86 -12.06 -4.72
C CYS A 177 -4.76 -12.58 -5.63
N ARG A 178 -4.88 -13.84 -6.08
CA ARG A 178 -3.93 -14.40 -7.05
C ARG A 178 -4.04 -13.70 -8.40
N GLU A 179 -5.27 -13.33 -8.80
CA GLU A 179 -5.48 -12.61 -10.06
C GLU A 179 -5.01 -11.15 -9.99
N SER A 180 -5.17 -10.45 -8.85
CA SER A 180 -4.59 -9.12 -8.65
C SER A 180 -3.06 -9.17 -8.64
N GLU A 181 -2.45 -10.18 -8.02
CA GLU A 181 -1.00 -10.39 -8.03
C GLU A 181 -0.44 -10.62 -9.43
N LYS A 182 -1.15 -11.34 -10.31
CA LYS A 182 -0.73 -11.52 -11.72
C LYS A 182 -0.66 -10.20 -12.48
N LEU A 183 -1.67 -9.35 -12.35
CA LEU A 183 -1.64 -8.03 -12.98
C LEU A 183 -0.54 -7.14 -12.36
N ALA A 184 -0.37 -7.22 -11.04
CA ALA A 184 0.72 -6.51 -10.37
C ALA A 184 2.09 -6.95 -10.93
N GLU A 185 2.30 -8.24 -11.17
CA GLU A 185 3.54 -8.77 -11.76
C GLU A 185 3.79 -8.20 -13.16
N ILE A 186 2.76 -8.13 -14.02
CA ILE A 186 2.85 -7.51 -15.35
C ILE A 186 3.27 -6.04 -15.24
N VAL A 187 2.61 -5.29 -14.36
CA VAL A 187 2.87 -3.86 -14.12
C VAL A 187 4.31 -3.64 -13.67
N ILE A 188 4.79 -4.41 -12.68
CA ILE A 188 6.15 -4.26 -12.16
C ILE A 188 7.20 -4.62 -13.21
N LYS A 189 6.96 -5.66 -14.02
CA LYS A 189 7.86 -6.00 -15.13
C LYS A 189 7.92 -4.88 -16.17
N ASN A 190 6.80 -4.30 -16.55
CA ASN A 190 6.77 -3.20 -17.51
C ASN A 190 7.43 -1.91 -16.98
N LEU A 191 7.32 -1.64 -15.67
CA LEU A 191 8.03 -0.52 -15.03
C LEU A 191 9.55 -0.72 -15.00
N ALA A 192 10.02 -1.97 -14.93
CA ALA A 192 11.43 -2.29 -14.86
C ALA A 192 12.17 -2.09 -16.20
N GLY A 193 11.46 -2.12 -17.33
CA GLY A 193 12.00 -1.99 -18.69
C GLY A 193 12.09 -3.32 -19.41
#